data_AF-A0A3M6K1I9-F1
#
_entry.id   AF-A0A3M6K1I9-F1
#
_cell.length_a   1.000
_cell.length_b   1.000
_cell.length_c   1.000
_cell.angle_alpha   90.00
_cell.angle_beta   90.00
_cell.angle_gamma   90.00
#
_symmetry.space_group_name_H-M   'P 1'
#
loop_
_entity.id
_entity.type
_entity.pdbx_description
1 polymer ?
#
loop_
_entity_poly.entity_id
_entity_poly.type
_entity_poly.pdbx_seq_one_letter_code
_entity_poly.pdbx_strand_id
1 'polypeptide(L)'
;MQDPNPMPWGALDRYQAHFIVRKDVGNNVSSYVAKTQLKTRGHFASKTVESVSWDGPGAIAQKLNQDSELNEMIAKQSVKDATIYVEPTENAVRIRSKWDNHLAFGITKDLFDIYDRIAGHIKSI
;
A
#
# COMPACT_ATOMS: atom_id res chain seq x y z
N MET A 1 19.51 -8.12 28.57
CA MET A 1 18.45 -7.16 28.22
C MET A 1 17.37 -7.95 27.51
N GLN A 2 16.21 -8.12 28.14
CA GLN A 2 15.11 -8.93 27.62
C GLN A 2 14.29 -8.08 26.63
N ASP A 3 13.89 -8.65 25.50
CA ASP A 3 13.07 -7.95 24.51
C ASP A 3 11.77 -7.48 25.18
N PRO A 4 11.49 -6.16 25.22
CA PRO A 4 10.26 -5.65 25.83
C PRO A 4 9.00 -6.05 25.07
N ASN A 5 9.12 -6.59 23.85
CA ASN A 5 7.99 -7.08 23.07
C ASN A 5 8.30 -8.47 22.48
N PRO A 6 8.36 -9.51 23.32
CA PRO A 6 8.71 -10.85 22.85
C PRO A 6 7.69 -11.31 21.82
N MET A 7 8.14 -11.59 20.59
CA MET A 7 7.25 -12.14 19.57
C MET A 7 6.65 -13.46 20.09
N PRO A 8 5.32 -13.67 19.96
CA PRO A 8 4.71 -14.92 20.38
C PRO A 8 5.37 -16.09 19.64
N TRP A 9 5.85 -17.08 20.38
CA TRP A 9 6.42 -18.29 19.79
C TRP A 9 5.28 -19.16 19.26
N GLY A 10 5.22 -19.36 17.93
CA GLY A 10 4.20 -20.18 17.26
C GLY A 10 3.87 -19.69 15.84
N ALA A 11 3.11 -20.48 15.09
CA ALA A 11 2.54 -20.03 13.81
C ALA A 11 1.42 -19.03 14.10
N LEU A 12 1.71 -17.74 13.99
CA LEU A 12 0.69 -16.69 14.09
C LEU A 12 -0.03 -16.54 12.76
N ASP A 13 -1.36 -16.55 12.79
CA ASP A 13 -2.18 -16.27 11.61
C ASP A 13 -1.83 -14.89 11.04
N ARG A 14 -1.64 -14.87 9.72
CA ARG A 14 -1.29 -13.66 8.97
C ARG A 14 -2.39 -13.31 7.99
N TYR A 15 -2.75 -12.03 7.95
CA TYR A 15 -3.82 -11.50 7.10
C TYR A 15 -3.27 -10.40 6.20
N GLN A 16 -3.90 -10.22 5.04
CA GLN A 16 -3.59 -9.15 4.11
C GLN A 16 -4.89 -8.67 3.47
N ALA A 17 -5.12 -7.36 3.46
CA ALA A 17 -6.26 -6.79 2.77
C ALA A 17 -5.95 -6.64 1.29
N HIS A 18 -6.87 -7.12 0.44
CA HIS A 18 -6.79 -7.06 -1.01
C HIS A 18 -8.02 -6.30 -1.51
N PHE A 19 -7.79 -5.18 -2.18
CA PHE A 19 -8.84 -4.43 -2.88
C PHE A 19 -8.74 -4.74 -4.37
N ILE A 20 -9.83 -5.21 -4.94
CA ILE A 20 -9.85 -5.73 -6.31
C ILE A 20 -10.64 -4.76 -7.20
N VAL A 21 -9.94 -4.15 -8.14
CA VAL A 21 -10.54 -3.29 -9.17
C VAL A 21 -10.71 -4.12 -10.43
N ARG A 22 -11.96 -4.46 -10.77
CA ARG A 22 -12.25 -5.18 -12.01
C ARG A 22 -11.88 -4.31 -13.20
N LYS A 23 -10.88 -4.76 -13.96
CA LYS A 23 -10.33 -4.08 -15.13
C LYS A 23 -9.50 -5.06 -15.92
N ASP A 24 -9.89 -5.27 -17.17
CA ASP A 24 -9.06 -6.00 -18.12
C ASP A 24 -7.91 -5.09 -18.56
N VAL A 25 -6.69 -5.49 -18.23
CA VAL A 25 -5.46 -4.74 -18.56
C VAL A 25 -4.85 -5.21 -19.89
N GLY A 26 -5.38 -6.28 -20.49
CA GLY A 26 -4.86 -6.92 -21.69
C GLY A 26 -3.34 -7.12 -21.62
N ASN A 27 -2.65 -6.70 -22.68
CA ASN A 27 -1.18 -6.77 -22.74
C ASN A 27 -0.48 -5.61 -22.00
N ASN A 28 -1.22 -4.65 -21.45
CA ASN A 28 -0.67 -3.45 -20.83
C ASN A 28 -0.39 -3.62 -19.33
N VAL A 29 0.05 -4.81 -18.94
CA VAL A 29 0.29 -5.23 -17.55
C VAL A 29 1.24 -4.26 -16.84
N SER A 30 2.33 -3.84 -17.49
CA SER A 30 3.31 -2.92 -16.93
C SER A 30 2.75 -1.55 -16.56
N SER A 31 1.69 -1.09 -17.25
CA SER A 31 1.04 0.19 -16.92
C SER A 31 0.25 0.20 -15.62
N TYR A 32 0.03 -0.98 -15.01
CA TYR A 32 -0.73 -1.16 -13.78
C TYR A 32 0.11 -1.70 -12.62
N VAL A 33 1.44 -1.65 -12.75
CA VAL A 33 2.37 -2.03 -11.68
C VAL A 33 2.89 -0.76 -11.00
N ALA A 34 2.66 -0.63 -9.70
CA ALA A 34 3.30 0.40 -8.88
C ALA A 34 3.46 -0.03 -7.42
N LYS A 35 4.42 0.58 -6.74
CA LYS A 35 4.66 0.42 -5.31
C LYS A 35 5.07 1.76 -4.71
N THR A 36 4.60 2.03 -3.51
CA THR A 36 5.07 3.20 -2.75
C THR A 36 6.57 3.10 -2.42
N GLN A 37 7.30 4.17 -2.71
CA GLN A 37 8.64 4.45 -2.24
C GLN A 37 8.54 5.49 -1.11
N LEU A 38 8.92 5.09 0.10
CA LEU A 38 8.76 5.90 1.29
C LEU A 38 10.09 6.56 1.67
N LYS A 39 10.07 7.87 1.87
CA LYS A 39 11.13 8.56 2.60
C LYS A 39 10.71 8.60 4.07
N THR A 40 11.54 8.05 4.95
CA THR A 40 11.21 7.94 6.38
C THR A 40 12.24 8.63 7.26
N ARG A 41 11.81 9.13 8.41
CA ARG A 41 12.67 9.70 9.45
C ARG A 41 12.59 8.86 10.73
N GLY A 42 13.69 8.77 11.48
CA GLY A 42 13.75 8.04 12.75
C GLY A 42 14.09 6.55 12.61
N HIS A 43 14.06 5.83 13.74
CA HIS A 43 14.49 4.44 13.84
C HIS A 43 13.47 3.59 14.61
N PHE A 44 13.44 2.29 14.31
CA PHE A 44 12.57 1.32 15.00
C PHE A 44 11.10 1.79 15.09
N ALA A 45 10.52 1.80 16.29
CA ALA A 45 9.13 2.16 16.55
C ALA A 45 8.83 3.66 16.40
N SER A 46 9.82 4.54 16.42
CA SER A 46 9.63 5.99 16.21
C SER A 46 9.74 6.39 14.74
N LYS A 47 9.88 5.42 13.82
CA LYS A 47 10.01 5.70 12.40
C LYS A 47 8.69 6.21 11.83
N THR A 48 8.72 7.40 11.23
CA THR A 48 7.57 8.05 10.58
C THR A 48 7.84 8.24 9.08
N VAL A 49 6.76 8.38 8.31
CA VAL A 49 6.84 8.69 6.88
C VAL A 49 6.96 10.21 6.71
N GLU A 50 7.95 10.67 5.96
CA GLU A 50 8.17 12.08 5.65
C GLU A 50 7.54 12.44 4.30
N SER A 51 7.71 11.58 3.30
CA SER A 51 7.10 11.74 1.99
C SER A 51 6.90 10.40 1.29
N VAL A 52 5.98 10.40 0.34
CA VAL A 52 5.58 9.24 -0.46
C VAL A 52 5.77 9.58 -1.93
N SER A 53 6.42 8.69 -2.66
CA SER A 53 6.39 8.63 -4.12
C SER A 53 6.00 7.23 -4.56
N TRP A 54 5.74 7.05 -5.84
CA TRP A 54 5.39 5.77 -6.45
C TRP A 54 6.46 5.37 -7.46
N ASP A 55 6.94 4.15 -7.32
CA ASP A 55 7.84 3.50 -8.28
C ASP A 55 7.05 2.48 -9.10
N GLY A 56 7.32 2.43 -10.39
CA GLY A 56 6.62 1.57 -11.34
C GLY A 56 6.90 1.98 -12.79
N PRO A 57 6.91 1.02 -13.73
CA PRO A 57 7.38 1.27 -15.10
C PRO A 57 6.36 2.02 -15.99
N GLY A 58 5.11 2.20 -15.55
CA GLY A 58 4.06 2.68 -16.44
C GLY A 58 3.10 3.71 -15.84
N ALA A 59 2.01 3.94 -16.56
CA ALA A 59 1.16 5.11 -16.38
C ALA A 59 0.57 5.28 -14.97
N ILE A 60 0.28 4.17 -14.27
CA ILE A 60 -0.28 4.25 -12.91
C ILE A 60 0.66 4.92 -11.93
N ALA A 61 1.97 4.63 -11.97
CA ALA A 61 2.93 5.26 -11.06
C ALA A 61 2.99 6.78 -11.30
N GLN A 62 2.92 7.21 -12.56
CA GLN A 62 2.90 8.64 -12.91
C GLN A 62 1.63 9.34 -12.39
N LYS A 63 0.44 8.75 -12.61
CA LYS A 63 -0.82 9.33 -12.09
C LYS A 63 -0.82 9.41 -10.56
N LEU A 64 -0.36 8.37 -9.88
CA LEU A 64 -0.32 8.35 -8.41
C LEU A 64 0.70 9.35 -7.85
N ASN A 65 1.84 9.58 -8.53
CA ASN A 65 2.79 10.63 -8.15
C ASN A 65 2.23 12.05 -8.35
N GLN A 66 1.32 12.26 -9.31
CA GLN A 66 0.69 13.56 -9.57
C GLN A 66 -0.41 13.91 -8.56
N ASP A 67 -0.91 12.93 -7.81
CA ASP A 67 -1.95 13.13 -6.81
C ASP A 67 -1.35 13.49 -5.45
N SER A 68 -1.11 14.78 -5.23
CA SER A 68 -0.50 15.30 -3.99
C SER A 68 -1.33 14.96 -2.76
N GLU A 69 -2.66 15.05 -2.85
CA GLU A 69 -3.56 14.76 -1.74
C GLU A 69 -3.50 13.28 -1.34
N LEU A 70 -3.50 12.36 -2.31
CA LEU A 70 -3.28 10.93 -2.03
C LEU A 70 -1.94 10.72 -1.32
N ASN A 71 -0.86 11.32 -1.81
CA ASN A 71 0.48 11.13 -1.22
C ASN A 71 0.58 11.71 0.20
N GLU A 72 -0.12 12.81 0.48
CA GLU A 72 -0.25 13.37 1.83
C GLU A 72 -1.08 12.48 2.77
N MET A 73 -2.17 11.88 2.28
CA MET A 73 -2.98 10.92 3.04
C MET A 73 -2.14 9.69 3.44
N ILE A 74 -1.34 9.16 2.50
CA ILE A 74 -0.46 8.01 2.74
C ILE A 74 0.68 8.37 3.70
N ALA A 75 1.24 9.59 3.60
CA ALA A 75 2.32 10.03 4.48
C ALA A 75 1.90 10.13 5.97
N LYS A 76 0.60 10.27 6.25
CA LYS A 76 0.06 10.27 7.62
C LYS A 76 -0.07 8.87 8.22
N GLN A 77 0.09 7.81 7.42
CA GLN A 77 -0.06 6.43 7.87
C GLN A 77 1.23 5.89 8.48
N SER A 78 1.12 4.74 9.17
CA SER A 78 2.30 4.01 9.63
C SER A 78 3.18 3.59 8.44
N VAL A 79 4.48 3.40 8.64
CA VAL A 79 5.41 2.92 7.57
C VAL A 79 4.89 1.64 6.91
N LYS A 80 4.20 0.80 7.68
CA LYS A 80 3.63 -0.45 7.20
C LYS A 80 2.42 -0.20 6.30
N ASP A 81 1.47 0.61 6.73
CA ASP A 81 0.23 0.86 5.99
C ASP A 81 0.47 1.78 4.80
N ALA A 82 1.46 2.66 4.91
CA ALA A 82 2.00 3.44 3.81
C ALA A 82 2.71 2.58 2.76
N THR A 83 3.06 1.31 3.07
CA THR A 83 3.61 0.41 2.05
C THR A 83 2.46 -0.23 1.26
N ILE A 84 2.18 0.31 0.07
CA ILE A 84 1.10 -0.13 -0.80
C ILE A 84 1.66 -0.68 -2.11
N TYR A 85 1.04 -1.73 -2.62
CA TYR A 85 1.34 -2.36 -3.90
C TYR A 85 0.10 -2.32 -4.79
N VAL A 86 0.29 -1.94 -6.05
CA VAL A 86 -0.69 -1.99 -7.14
C VAL A 86 -0.14 -2.99 -8.15
N GLU A 87 -0.87 -4.07 -8.38
CA GLU A 87 -0.42 -5.17 -9.22
C GLU A 87 -1.59 -5.68 -10.08
N PRO A 88 -1.40 -5.83 -11.40
CA PRO A 88 -2.37 -6.53 -12.22
C PRO A 88 -2.44 -8.01 -11.85
N THR A 89 -3.63 -8.57 -12.05
CA THR A 89 -3.99 -9.98 -12.01
C THR A 89 -4.76 -10.27 -13.29
N GLU A 90 -5.18 -11.52 -13.53
CA GLU A 90 -5.76 -11.94 -14.81
C GLU A 90 -6.84 -11.00 -15.36
N ASN A 91 -7.88 -10.68 -14.56
CA ASN A 91 -9.00 -9.83 -15.00
C ASN A 91 -9.26 -8.62 -14.07
N ALA A 92 -8.26 -8.26 -13.28
CA ALA A 92 -8.38 -7.19 -12.30
C ALA A 92 -7.03 -6.59 -11.93
N VAL A 93 -7.05 -5.41 -11.33
CA VAL A 93 -5.89 -4.82 -10.65
C VAL A 93 -6.11 -4.90 -9.16
N ARG A 94 -5.15 -5.48 -8.46
CA ARG A 94 -5.14 -5.65 -7.02
C ARG A 94 -4.36 -4.53 -6.36
N ILE A 95 -4.95 -3.93 -5.33
CA ILE A 95 -4.27 -3.05 -4.38
C ILE A 95 -4.11 -3.82 -3.08
N ARG A 96 -2.90 -3.88 -2.52
CA ARG A 96 -2.63 -4.60 -1.26
C ARG A 96 -1.61 -3.89 -0.39
N SER A 97 -1.71 -4.10 0.92
CA SER A 97 -0.74 -3.68 1.93
C SER A 97 0.26 -4.79 2.26
N LYS A 98 1.07 -4.63 3.31
CA LYS A 98 1.88 -5.73 3.87
C LYS A 98 1.02 -6.68 4.70
N TRP A 99 1.49 -7.92 4.86
CA TRP A 99 0.91 -8.89 5.79
C TRP A 99 0.94 -8.40 7.23
N ASP A 100 -0.15 -8.58 7.93
CA ASP A 100 -0.30 -8.32 9.37
C ASP A 100 -0.57 -9.61 10.16
N ASN A 101 -0.44 -9.55 11.48
CA ASN A 101 -0.95 -10.56 12.39
C ASN A 101 -2.42 -10.24 12.77
N HIS A 102 -3.15 -11.26 13.23
CA HIS A 102 -4.56 -11.15 13.61
C HIS A 102 -4.89 -10.08 14.67
N LEU A 103 -3.94 -9.70 15.53
CA LEU A 103 -4.17 -8.71 16.60
C LEU A 103 -4.13 -7.27 16.09
N ALA A 104 -3.26 -7.01 15.12
CA ALA A 104 -3.04 -5.67 14.57
C ALA A 104 -3.77 -5.43 13.24
N PHE A 105 -4.25 -6.49 12.58
CA PHE A 105 -4.94 -6.37 11.31
C PHE A 105 -6.23 -5.55 11.45
N GLY A 106 -6.30 -4.46 10.68
CA GLY A 106 -7.50 -3.63 10.57
C GLY A 106 -7.38 -2.68 9.39
N ILE A 107 -8.53 -2.31 8.82
CA ILE A 107 -8.61 -1.28 7.78
C ILE A 107 -9.39 -0.11 8.37
N THR A 108 -8.69 1.01 8.57
CA THR A 108 -9.31 2.26 9.00
C THR A 108 -10.07 2.89 7.84
N LYS A 109 -10.94 3.85 8.14
CA LYS A 109 -11.62 4.65 7.13
C LYS A 109 -10.62 5.37 6.23
N ASP A 110 -9.59 5.99 6.81
CA ASP A 110 -8.56 6.70 6.05
C ASP A 110 -7.82 5.77 5.07
N LEU A 111 -7.51 4.54 5.49
CA LEU A 111 -6.92 3.55 4.60
C LEU A 111 -7.87 3.13 3.48
N PHE A 112 -9.16 2.95 3.78
CA PHE A 112 -10.16 2.68 2.77
C PHE A 112 -10.24 3.81 1.73
N ASP A 113 -10.29 5.07 2.18
CA ASP A 113 -10.37 6.24 1.30
C ASP A 113 -9.12 6.37 0.42
N ILE A 114 -7.93 6.05 0.94
CA ILE A 114 -6.68 5.92 0.17
C ILE A 114 -6.84 4.87 -0.94
N TYR A 115 -7.32 3.67 -0.61
CA TYR A 115 -7.47 2.59 -1.59
C TYR A 115 -8.54 2.88 -2.64
N ASP A 116 -9.65 3.53 -2.26
CA ASP A 116 -10.69 3.95 -3.19
C ASP A 116 -10.18 5.00 -4.18
N ARG A 117 -9.37 5.95 -3.70
CA ARG A 117 -8.73 6.96 -4.57
C ARG A 117 -7.75 6.33 -5.56
N ILE A 118 -6.93 5.36 -5.11
CA ILE A 118 -6.07 4.57 -6.01
C ILE A 118 -6.91 3.80 -7.04
N ALA A 119 -8.05 3.22 -6.63
CA ALA A 119 -8.96 2.53 -7.52
C ALA A 119 -9.55 3.46 -8.60
N GLY A 120 -9.87 4.70 -8.24
CA GLY A 120 -10.25 5.75 -9.20
C GLY A 120 -9.20 5.98 -10.27
N HIS A 121 -7.93 6.11 -9.87
CA HIS A 121 -6.81 6.25 -10.81
C HIS A 121 -6.66 5.06 -11.72
N ILE A 122 -6.72 3.83 -11.18
CA ILE A 122 -6.67 2.60 -11.97
C ILE A 122 -7.76 2.60 -13.04
N LYS A 123 -9.01 2.96 -12.68
CA LYS A 123 -10.13 3.00 -13.63
C LYS A 123 -9.93 4.03 -14.74
N SER A 124 -9.27 5.15 -14.44
CA SER A 124 -9.08 6.29 -15.36
C SER A 124 -7.95 6.12 -16.40
N ILE A 125 -7.12 5.08 -16.30
CA ILE A 125 -6.07 4.77 -17.29
C ILE A 125 -6.67 4.04 -18.49
#